data_AF-A0A6P5N1J3-F1
#
_entry.id   AF-A0A6P5N1J3-F1
#
_cell.length_a   1.000
_cell.length_b   1.000
_cell.length_c   1.000
_cell.angle_alpha   90.00
_cell.angle_beta   90.00
_cell.angle_gamma   90.00
#
_symmetry.space_group_name_H-M   'P 1'
#
loop_
_entity.id
_entity.type
_entity.pdbx_description
1 polymer ?
#
loop_
_entity_poly.entity_id
_entity_poly.type
_entity_poly.pdbx_seq_one_letter_code
_entity_poly.pdbx_strand_id
1 'polypeptide(L)'
;MSSSDQDEGEMKRFANWILDVGNRNIDSVVRDESEIKILDDLLIITTDDTLSHLVDFAYPNLLQNMSDYRYFQSSAILALTLESVEKVNDFVLTIFPRIEKEYLSSDTTCQADENEDVQQEWFTPEFLKDIKYSGLPNHKLTLKPGVAVILL
;
A
#
# COMPACT_ATOMS: atom_id res chain seq x y z
N MET A 1 -27.04 10.60 -22.34
CA MET A 1 -25.63 10.44 -22.74
C MET A 1 -25.14 9.16 -22.08
N SER A 2 -24.52 8.29 -22.85
CA SER A 2 -24.18 6.92 -22.47
C SER A 2 -23.07 6.92 -21.41
N SER A 3 -23.08 5.95 -20.48
CA SER A 3 -22.02 5.79 -19.48
C SER A 3 -20.61 5.65 -20.06
N SER A 4 -20.48 5.22 -21.32
CA SER A 4 -19.20 5.10 -22.05
C SER A 4 -18.61 6.44 -22.47
N ASP A 5 -19.46 7.40 -22.85
CA ASP A 5 -19.00 8.67 -23.42
C ASP A 5 -18.49 9.62 -22.33
N GLN A 6 -18.95 9.42 -21.09
CA GLN A 6 -18.50 10.15 -19.92
C GLN A 6 -17.11 9.66 -19.46
N ASP A 7 -16.87 8.35 -19.48
CA ASP A 7 -15.61 7.71 -19.10
C ASP A 7 -14.45 8.11 -20.04
N GLU A 8 -14.72 8.17 -21.35
CA GLU A 8 -13.74 8.64 -22.35
C GLU A 8 -13.36 10.12 -22.16
N GLY A 9 -14.33 10.95 -21.76
CA GLY A 9 -14.11 12.37 -21.47
C GLY A 9 -13.24 12.61 -20.23
N GLU A 10 -13.45 11.84 -19.17
CA GLU A 10 -12.67 11.93 -17.93
C GLU A 10 -11.23 11.45 -18.13
N MET A 11 -11.03 10.32 -18.81
CA MET A 11 -9.71 9.81 -19.14
C MET A 11 -8.91 10.81 -19.98
N LYS A 12 -9.55 11.43 -20.97
CA LYS A 12 -8.93 12.48 -21.80
C LYS A 12 -8.55 13.71 -20.98
N ARG A 13 -9.40 14.12 -20.02
CA ARG A 13 -9.10 15.24 -19.11
C ARG A 13 -7.87 14.94 -18.25
N PHE A 14 -7.81 13.75 -17.66
CA PHE A 14 -6.67 13.31 -16.85
C PHE A 14 -5.36 13.23 -17.66
N ALA A 15 -5.42 12.64 -18.87
CA ALA A 15 -4.26 12.56 -19.76
C ALA A 15 -3.72 13.95 -20.15
N ASN A 16 -4.62 14.89 -20.47
CA ASN A 16 -4.22 16.27 -20.76
C ASN A 16 -3.59 16.95 -19.54
N TRP A 17 -4.15 16.76 -18.34
CA TRP A 17 -3.56 17.32 -17.12
C TRP A 17 -2.13 16.80 -16.87
N ILE A 18 -1.86 15.50 -17.05
CA ILE A 18 -0.50 14.94 -16.97
C ILE A 18 0.43 15.60 -18.01
N LEU A 19 -0.06 15.80 -19.25
CA LEU A 19 0.73 16.44 -20.30
C LEU A 19 1.04 17.90 -19.96
N ASP A 20 0.08 18.65 -19.43
CA ASP A 20 0.29 20.04 -19.01
C ASP A 20 1.32 20.11 -17.87
N VAL A 21 1.28 19.17 -16.92
CA VAL A 21 2.30 19.03 -15.87
C VAL A 21 3.69 18.79 -16.48
N GLY A 22 3.81 17.82 -17.39
CA GLY A 22 5.08 17.48 -18.04
C GLY A 22 5.64 18.61 -18.91
N ASN A 23 4.76 19.36 -19.58
CA ASN A 23 5.12 20.49 -20.43
C ASN A 23 5.35 21.79 -19.64
N ARG A 24 5.17 21.79 -18.31
CA ARG A 24 5.19 22.97 -17.44
C ARG A 24 4.20 24.05 -17.88
N ASN A 25 3.09 23.65 -18.49
CA ASN A 25 1.99 24.52 -18.87
C ASN A 25 1.01 24.69 -17.70
N ILE A 26 1.55 25.01 -16.52
CA ILE A 26 0.81 25.08 -15.25
C ILE A 26 0.79 26.52 -14.78
N ASP A 27 -0.39 27.02 -14.43
CA ASP A 27 -0.73 28.44 -14.35
C ASP A 27 -0.17 29.19 -13.11
N SER A 28 0.82 28.64 -12.40
CA SER A 28 1.37 29.21 -11.16
C SER A 28 2.90 29.24 -11.18
N VAL A 29 3.46 30.38 -11.59
CA VAL A 29 4.86 30.72 -11.32
C VAL A 29 4.86 31.68 -10.13
N VAL A 30 4.78 31.13 -8.92
CA VAL A 30 5.12 31.89 -7.72
C VAL A 30 6.62 31.71 -7.48
N ARG A 31 7.39 32.69 -7.94
CA ARG A 31 8.66 33.09 -7.30
C ARG A 31 9.71 31.97 -7.14
N ASP A 32 9.97 31.24 -8.23
CA ASP A 32 11.03 30.23 -8.46
C ASP A 32 10.64 28.75 -8.22
N GLU A 33 9.39 28.49 -7.82
CA GLU A 33 8.83 27.13 -7.72
C GLU A 33 7.59 26.97 -8.61
N SER A 34 7.49 25.85 -9.31
CA SER A 34 6.28 25.49 -10.07
C SER A 34 5.33 24.74 -9.14
N GLU A 35 4.16 25.32 -8.88
CA GLU A 35 3.14 24.69 -8.03
C GLU A 35 2.18 23.86 -8.89
N ILE A 36 2.04 22.57 -8.58
CA ILE A 36 1.10 21.68 -9.26
C ILE A 36 -0.14 21.57 -8.40
N LYS A 37 -1.27 22.08 -8.89
CA LYS A 37 -2.57 21.81 -8.26
C LYS A 37 -3.05 20.42 -8.66
N ILE A 38 -3.16 19.53 -7.68
CA ILE A 38 -3.81 18.22 -7.84
C ILE A 38 -5.31 18.45 -8.06
N LEU A 39 -5.90 17.71 -9.00
CA LEU A 39 -7.32 17.83 -9.31
C LEU A 39 -8.16 17.32 -8.13
N ASP A 40 -9.25 18.03 -7.81
CA ASP A 40 -10.08 17.74 -6.63
C ASP A 40 -10.74 16.34 -6.69
N ASP A 41 -10.94 15.79 -7.89
CA ASP A 41 -11.46 14.43 -8.14
C ASP A 41 -10.43 13.32 -7.84
N LEU A 42 -9.15 13.67 -7.72
CA LEU A 42 -8.06 12.76 -7.33
C LEU A 42 -7.78 12.79 -5.83
N LEU A 43 -8.45 13.69 -5.09
CA LEU A 43 -8.20 13.94 -3.68
C LEU A 43 -9.30 13.34 -2.81
N ILE A 44 -8.89 12.62 -1.76
CA ILE A 44 -9.77 12.30 -0.65
C ILE A 44 -9.71 13.49 0.32
N ILE A 45 -10.70 14.38 0.25
CA ILE A 45 -10.78 15.56 1.11
C ILE A 45 -11.42 15.14 2.43
N THR A 46 -10.61 15.09 3.49
CA THR A 46 -11.05 14.77 4.85
C THR A 46 -10.37 15.69 5.87
N THR A 47 -11.06 15.96 6.98
CA THR A 47 -10.55 16.77 8.11
C THR A 47 -10.21 15.93 9.33
N ASP A 48 -10.51 14.63 9.30
CA ASP A 48 -10.38 13.68 10.40
C ASP A 48 -9.57 12.44 9.96
N ASP A 49 -9.88 11.24 10.48
CA ASP A 49 -9.03 10.04 10.36
C ASP A 49 -8.77 9.64 8.91
N THR A 50 -7.64 10.09 8.37
CA THR A 50 -7.25 9.95 6.96
C THR A 50 -7.15 8.49 6.53
N LEU A 51 -6.70 7.60 7.42
CA LEU A 51 -6.58 6.18 7.09
C LEU A 51 -7.95 5.51 7.02
N SER A 52 -8.86 5.86 7.92
CA SER A 52 -10.25 5.39 7.88
C SER A 52 -10.92 5.78 6.56
N HIS A 53 -10.83 7.05 6.18
CA HIS A 53 -11.40 7.55 4.92
C HIS A 53 -10.75 6.93 3.69
N LEU A 54 -9.42 6.72 3.70
CA LEU A 54 -8.72 6.03 2.61
C LEU A 54 -9.22 4.58 2.44
N VAL A 55 -9.39 3.85 3.55
CA VAL A 55 -9.86 2.47 3.51
C VAL A 55 -11.33 2.40 3.09
N ASP A 56 -12.19 3.28 3.58
CA ASP A 56 -13.60 3.32 3.17
C ASP A 56 -13.76 3.70 1.70
N PHE A 57 -12.93 4.62 1.19
CA PHE A 57 -12.89 4.98 -0.22
C PHE A 57 -12.54 3.78 -1.11
N ALA A 58 -11.46 3.05 -0.78
CA ALA A 58 -11.01 1.91 -1.58
C ALA A 58 -11.89 0.65 -1.40
N TYR A 59 -12.38 0.44 -0.18
CA TYR A 59 -13.12 -0.73 0.27
C TYR A 59 -14.36 -0.33 1.10
N PRO A 60 -15.41 0.18 0.44
CA PRO A 60 -16.64 0.58 1.11
C PRO A 60 -17.39 -0.63 1.70
N ASN A 61 -17.84 -0.51 2.95
CA ASN A 61 -18.49 -1.59 3.70
C ASN A 61 -17.60 -2.84 3.90
N LEU A 62 -16.29 -2.65 4.11
CA LEU A 62 -15.29 -3.71 4.28
C LEU A 62 -15.75 -4.89 5.16
N LEU A 63 -16.29 -4.62 6.35
CA LEU A 63 -16.72 -5.68 7.29
C LEU A 63 -17.91 -6.50 6.80
N GLN A 64 -18.78 -5.93 5.97
CA GLN A 64 -19.92 -6.64 5.39
C GLN A 64 -19.46 -7.55 4.25
N ASN A 65 -18.41 -7.15 3.53
CA ASN A 65 -17.91 -7.83 2.35
C ASN A 65 -16.69 -8.74 2.59
N MET A 66 -16.15 -8.79 3.82
CA MET A 66 -14.93 -9.55 4.14
C MET A 66 -14.96 -11.05 3.83
N SER A 67 -16.13 -11.62 3.53
CA SER A 67 -16.27 -13.03 3.15
C SER A 67 -16.33 -13.25 1.62
N ASP A 68 -16.46 -12.20 0.82
CA ASP A 68 -16.42 -12.28 -0.65
C ASP A 68 -15.01 -11.98 -1.14
N TYR A 69 -14.32 -12.98 -1.69
CA TYR A 69 -12.96 -12.78 -2.20
C TYR A 69 -12.90 -11.85 -3.42
N ARG A 70 -13.99 -11.76 -4.21
CA ARG A 70 -14.03 -10.92 -5.41
C ARG A 70 -14.06 -9.43 -5.07
N TYR A 71 -14.57 -9.10 -3.90
CA TYR A 71 -14.55 -7.75 -3.36
C TYR A 71 -13.12 -7.22 -3.22
N PHE A 72 -12.19 -8.06 -2.79
CA PHE A 72 -10.77 -7.68 -2.68
C PHE A 72 -10.03 -7.67 -4.02
N GLN A 73 -10.66 -8.15 -5.11
CA GLN A 73 -10.05 -8.14 -6.44
C GLN A 73 -10.34 -6.84 -7.22
N SER A 74 -11.39 -6.08 -6.84
CA SER A 74 -11.81 -4.90 -7.60
C SER A 74 -11.00 -3.64 -7.32
N SER A 75 -10.31 -3.60 -6.17
CA SER A 75 -9.63 -2.40 -5.67
C SER A 75 -8.28 -2.76 -5.06
N ALA A 76 -7.34 -1.82 -5.06
CA ALA A 76 -6.08 -1.94 -4.33
C ALA A 76 -5.62 -0.55 -3.85
N ILE A 77 -4.96 -0.50 -2.69
CA ILE A 77 -4.30 0.71 -2.20
C ILE A 77 -2.82 0.57 -2.50
N LEU A 78 -2.29 1.50 -3.29
CA LEU A 78 -0.87 1.54 -3.65
C LEU A 78 -0.19 2.68 -2.90
N ALA A 79 1.00 2.41 -2.38
CA ALA A 79 1.82 3.42 -1.73
C ALA A 79 3.27 3.31 -2.23
N LEU A 80 3.98 4.44 -2.21
CA LEU A 80 5.33 4.55 -2.75
C LEU A 80 6.38 3.85 -1.87
N THR A 81 6.20 3.88 -0.55
CA THR A 81 7.18 3.36 0.42
C THR A 81 6.62 2.16 1.18
N LEU A 82 7.51 1.23 1.54
CA LEU A 82 7.15 0.06 2.35
C LEU A 82 6.55 0.48 3.70
N GLU A 83 7.09 1.52 4.35
CA GLU A 83 6.54 2.07 5.60
C GLU A 83 5.07 2.52 5.45
N SER A 84 4.73 3.17 4.34
CA SER A 84 3.35 3.58 4.06
C SER A 84 2.43 2.37 3.83
N VAL A 85 2.93 1.34 3.15
CA VAL A 85 2.21 0.06 2.96
C VAL A 85 1.96 -0.63 4.31
N GLU A 86 2.99 -0.74 5.15
CA GLU A 86 2.89 -1.31 6.50
C GLU A 86 1.83 -0.56 7.32
N LYS A 87 1.89 0.77 7.33
CA LYS A 87 0.94 1.61 8.08
C LYS A 87 -0.51 1.40 7.66
N VAL A 88 -0.79 1.29 6.37
CA VAL A 88 -2.14 1.01 5.86
C VAL A 88 -2.56 -0.42 6.22
N ASN A 89 -1.69 -1.41 6.01
CA ASN A 89 -1.99 -2.81 6.30
C ASN A 89 -2.28 -3.05 7.79
N ASP A 90 -1.46 -2.48 8.68
CA ASP A 90 -1.65 -2.55 10.13
C ASP A 90 -2.97 -1.89 10.54
N PHE A 91 -3.29 -0.72 9.98
CA PHE A 91 -4.56 -0.07 10.23
C PHE A 91 -5.74 -0.93 9.79
N VAL A 92 -5.71 -1.49 8.57
CA VAL A 92 -6.76 -2.38 8.07
C VAL A 92 -6.93 -3.58 9.00
N LEU A 93 -5.85 -4.19 9.49
CA LEU A 93 -5.92 -5.28 10.47
C LEU A 93 -6.66 -4.89 11.75
N THR A 94 -6.55 -3.64 12.23
CA THR A 94 -7.28 -3.18 13.43
C THR A 94 -8.80 -3.17 13.24
N ILE A 95 -9.28 -2.95 12.01
CA ILE A 95 -10.71 -2.90 11.68
C ILE A 95 -11.37 -4.28 11.87
N PHE A 96 -10.65 -5.37 11.58
CA PHE A 96 -11.19 -6.72 11.68
C PHE A 96 -11.39 -7.11 13.16
N PRO A 97 -12.63 -7.46 13.58
CA PRO A 97 -12.96 -7.71 14.99
C PRO A 97 -12.52 -9.10 15.48
N ARG A 98 -11.76 -9.85 14.68
CA ARG A 98 -11.36 -11.22 14.98
C ARG A 98 -10.01 -11.28 15.70
N ILE A 99 -9.76 -12.40 16.37
CA ILE A 99 -8.51 -12.64 17.09
C ILE A 99 -7.35 -12.69 16.10
N GLU A 100 -6.33 -11.89 16.38
CA GLU A 100 -5.09 -11.90 15.62
C GLU A 100 -4.22 -13.10 15.98
N LYS A 101 -3.45 -13.55 14.99
CA LYS A 101 -2.45 -14.58 15.15
C LYS A 101 -1.14 -14.07 14.57
N GLU A 102 -0.10 -14.16 15.38
CA GLU A 102 1.25 -13.82 14.98
C GLU A 102 2.00 -15.06 14.48
N TYR A 103 2.79 -14.86 13.43
CA TYR A 103 3.66 -15.84 12.81
C TYR A 103 5.05 -15.23 12.73
N LEU A 104 6.06 -15.96 13.23
CA LEU A 104 7.46 -15.54 13.21
C LEU A 104 8.22 -16.32 12.14
N SER A 105 9.15 -15.68 11.43
CA SER A 105 10.03 -16.38 10.49
C SER A 105 10.99 -17.31 11.24
N SER A 106 11.49 -18.31 10.51
CA SER A 106 12.55 -19.19 11.00
C SER A 106 13.90 -18.58 10.66
N ASP A 107 14.67 -18.17 11.66
CA ASP A 107 15.92 -17.40 11.46
C ASP A 107 17.16 -18.30 11.42
N THR A 108 17.05 -19.49 10.82
CA THR A 108 18.14 -20.48 10.81
C THR A 108 18.99 -20.30 9.55
N THR A 109 20.29 -20.09 9.73
CA THR A 109 21.27 -20.04 8.65
C THR A 109 21.58 -21.45 8.13
N CYS A 110 21.82 -21.58 6.82
CA CYS A 110 22.15 -22.87 6.21
C CYS A 110 23.62 -23.21 6.49
N GLN A 111 23.86 -24.35 7.13
CA GLN A 111 25.18 -24.90 7.51
C GLN A 111 25.90 -25.61 6.33
N ALA A 112 25.69 -25.14 5.09
CA ALA A 112 26.15 -25.85 3.89
C ALA A 112 27.51 -25.35 3.35
N ASP A 113 28.00 -24.20 3.81
CA ASP A 113 29.23 -23.57 3.30
C ASP A 113 30.42 -23.79 4.24
N GLU A 114 31.61 -23.95 3.65
CA GLU A 114 32.89 -24.22 4.35
C GLU A 114 33.37 -23.06 5.27
N ASN A 115 32.61 -21.95 5.38
CA ASN A 115 32.93 -20.75 6.17
C ASN A 115 31.85 -20.43 7.23
N GLU A 116 31.38 -21.44 7.95
CA GLU A 116 30.34 -21.31 8.99
C GLU A 116 30.64 -20.24 10.04
N ASP A 117 31.86 -20.19 10.55
CA ASP A 117 32.23 -19.26 11.63
C ASP A 117 32.10 -17.79 11.20
N VAL A 118 32.43 -17.47 9.94
CA VAL A 118 32.36 -16.10 9.40
C VAL A 118 30.91 -15.71 9.08
N GLN A 119 30.09 -16.65 8.61
CA GLN A 119 28.68 -16.39 8.31
C GLN A 119 27.85 -16.22 9.58
N GLN A 120 28.13 -16.96 10.66
CA GLN A 120 27.43 -16.78 11.93
C GLN A 120 27.74 -15.44 12.60
N GLU A 121 28.92 -14.88 12.36
CA GLU A 121 29.33 -13.58 12.90
C GLU A 121 28.64 -12.40 12.17
N TRP A 122 28.29 -12.57 10.90
CA TRP A 122 27.65 -11.51 10.08
C TRP A 122 26.12 -11.62 9.99
N PHE A 123 25.57 -12.84 10.04
CA PHE A 123 24.13 -13.10 9.93
C PHE A 123 23.55 -13.55 11.26
N THR A 124 23.55 -12.63 12.23
CA THR A 124 22.92 -12.91 13.53
C THR A 124 21.41 -13.02 13.38
N PRO A 125 20.72 -13.78 14.25
CA PRO A 125 19.26 -13.84 14.25
C PRO A 125 18.62 -12.45 14.39
N GLU A 126 19.23 -11.53 15.15
CA GLU A 126 18.78 -10.15 15.28
C GLU A 126 18.85 -9.40 13.95
N PHE A 127 19.96 -9.54 13.21
CA PHE A 127 20.08 -8.95 11.88
C PHE A 127 19.03 -9.49 10.92
N LEU A 128 18.81 -10.82 10.91
CA LEU A 128 17.81 -11.45 10.03
C LEU A 128 16.38 -10.98 10.35
N LYS A 129 16.07 -10.75 11.63
CA LYS A 129 14.78 -10.22 12.08
C LYS A 129 14.49 -8.81 11.60
N ASP A 130 15.55 -8.01 11.44
CA ASP A 130 15.47 -6.60 11.05
C ASP A 130 15.41 -6.41 9.52
N ILE A 131 15.57 -7.47 8.73
CA ILE A 131 15.47 -7.39 7.27
C ILE A 131 14.04 -7.02 6.86
N LYS A 132 13.91 -5.85 6.24
CA LYS A 132 12.68 -5.38 5.58
C LYS A 132 12.97 -5.12 4.11
N TYR A 133 12.32 -5.89 3.23
CA TYR A 133 12.51 -5.76 1.79
C TYR A 133 11.20 -5.94 1.03
N SER A 134 11.02 -5.18 -0.05
CA SER A 134 9.83 -5.31 -0.90
C SER A 134 9.79 -6.69 -1.54
N GLY A 135 8.68 -7.40 -1.39
CA GLY A 135 8.51 -8.75 -1.94
C GLY A 135 8.99 -9.88 -1.02
N LEU A 136 9.39 -9.58 0.22
CA LEU A 136 9.57 -10.59 1.26
C LEU A 136 8.66 -10.27 2.47
N PRO A 137 8.03 -11.29 3.08
CA PRO A 137 7.36 -11.10 4.36
C PRO A 137 8.35 -10.65 5.43
N ASN A 138 7.91 -9.72 6.29
CA ASN A 138 8.67 -9.35 7.48
C ASN A 138 8.81 -10.55 8.44
N HIS A 139 9.82 -10.52 9.31
CA HIS A 139 10.02 -11.54 10.34
C HIS A 139 8.75 -11.82 11.14
N LYS A 140 8.00 -10.76 11.49
CA LYS A 140 6.72 -10.88 12.17
C LYS A 140 5.57 -10.59 11.20
N LEU A 141 4.71 -11.59 11.03
CA LEU A 141 3.47 -11.47 10.26
C LEU A 141 2.27 -11.65 11.19
N THR A 142 1.43 -10.61 11.29
CA THR A 142 0.19 -10.64 12.08
C THR A 142 -1.01 -10.75 11.16
N LEU A 143 -1.89 -11.74 11.37
CA LEU A 143 -3.04 -12.00 10.52
C LEU A 143 -4.32 -12.18 11.35
N LYS A 144 -5.46 -11.83 10.75
CA LYS A 144 -6.81 -12.10 11.29
C LYS A 144 -7.65 -12.83 10.26
N PRO A 145 -8.59 -13.71 10.65
CA PRO A 145 -9.46 -14.36 9.67
C PRO A 145 -10.28 -13.32 8.87
N GLY A 146 -10.39 -13.52 7.57
CA GLY A 146 -11.12 -12.62 6.66
C GLY A 146 -10.29 -11.50 6.02
N VAL A 147 -9.01 -11.34 6.41
CA VAL A 147 -8.12 -10.40 5.73
C VAL A 147 -7.63 -10.96 4.39
N ALA A 148 -7.47 -10.09 3.41
CA ALA A 148 -6.84 -10.43 2.14
C ALA A 148 -5.33 -10.62 2.33
N VAL A 149 -4.77 -11.64 1.68
CA VAL A 149 -3.33 -11.91 1.65
C VAL A 149 -2.87 -12.07 0.20
N ILE A 150 -1.68 -11.57 -0.10
CA ILE A 150 -1.02 -11.78 -1.38
C ILE A 150 0.00 -12.90 -1.19
N LEU A 151 0.00 -13.88 -2.09
CA LEU A 151 1.04 -14.90 -2.15
C LEU A 151 2.22 -14.34 -2.97
N LEU A 152 3.42 -14.44 -2.39
CA LEU A 152 4.68 -13.96 -2.98
C LEU A 152 5.48 -15.12 -3.57
#